data_AF-S4P1Y0-F1
#
_entry.id   AF-S4P1Y0-F1
#
_cell.length_a   1.000
_cell.length_b   1.000
_cell.length_c   1.000
_cell.angle_alpha   90.00
_cell.angle_beta   90.00
_cell.angle_gamma   90.00
#
_symmetry.space_group_name_H-M   'P 1'
#
loop_
_entity.id
_entity.type
_entity.pdbx_description
1 polymer ?
#
loop_
_entity_poly.entity_id
_entity_poly.type
_entity_poly.pdbx_seq_one_letter_code
_entity_poly.pdbx_strand_id
1 'polypeptide(L)'
;VIFVCLCIVSVRASGNSLKDPYICGHPTCAPSEKFRYLTPIIYHYEYKTKVETYFAGSSNNRSTLDVKARVTLQFIKPCEGLLQLSDVTLIDQDENYPVERAEKFIHAIGLFDLRFAFH
;
A
#
# COMPACT_ATOMS: atom_id res chain seq x y z
N VAL A 1 1.38 -20.93 -61.66
CA VAL A 1 0.37 -21.17 -60.61
C VAL A 1 1.00 -20.78 -59.29
N ILE A 2 0.59 -19.65 -58.71
CA ILE A 2 1.21 -19.04 -57.52
C ILE A 2 0.56 -19.68 -56.29
N PHE A 3 1.30 -20.51 -55.55
CA PHE A 3 0.85 -21.03 -54.26
C PHE A 3 1.17 -19.99 -53.18
N VAL A 4 0.14 -19.25 -52.77
CA VAL A 4 0.21 -18.28 -51.67
C VAL A 4 0.32 -19.04 -50.36
N CYS A 5 1.45 -18.84 -49.67
CA CYS A 5 1.75 -19.39 -48.37
C CYS A 5 0.91 -18.65 -47.31
N LEU A 6 -0.11 -19.31 -46.75
CA LEU A 6 -0.90 -18.79 -45.64
C LEU A 6 -0.11 -18.95 -44.33
N CYS A 7 0.67 -17.93 -43.98
CA CYS A 7 1.24 -17.83 -42.64
C CYS A 7 0.13 -17.41 -41.67
N ILE A 8 -0.49 -18.38 -41.01
CA ILE A 8 -1.44 -18.16 -39.93
C ILE A 8 -0.63 -17.64 -38.73
N VAL A 9 -0.59 -16.33 -38.58
CA VAL A 9 0.04 -15.68 -37.42
C VAL A 9 -0.82 -16.02 -36.22
N SER A 10 -0.36 -16.93 -35.38
CA SER A 10 -1.00 -17.28 -34.12
C SER A 10 -1.02 -16.05 -33.22
N VAL A 11 -2.21 -15.47 -33.07
CA VAL A 11 -2.48 -14.36 -32.15
C VAL A 11 -2.16 -14.85 -30.74
N ARG A 12 -1.05 -14.36 -30.17
CA ARG A 12 -0.80 -14.50 -28.73
C ARG A 12 -1.73 -13.54 -27.99
N ALA A 13 -2.93 -14.00 -27.70
CA ALA A 13 -3.83 -13.34 -26.76
C ALA A 13 -3.23 -13.46 -25.35
N SER A 14 -2.37 -12.51 -24.97
CA SER A 14 -1.91 -12.37 -23.58
C SER A 14 -2.87 -11.47 -22.81
N GLY A 15 -4.02 -12.04 -22.47
CA GLY A 15 -4.95 -11.48 -21.50
C GLY A 15 -5.62 -12.67 -20.84
N ASN A 16 -5.39 -12.88 -19.55
CA ASN A 16 -5.87 -14.06 -18.83
C ASN A 16 -7.41 -14.02 -18.78
N SER A 17 -8.08 -14.62 -19.77
CA SER A 17 -9.53 -14.56 -19.99
C SER A 17 -10.37 -15.15 -18.86
N LEU A 18 -9.72 -15.79 -17.88
CA LEU A 18 -10.31 -16.36 -16.67
C LEU A 18 -10.20 -15.44 -15.44
N LYS A 19 -9.63 -14.25 -15.60
CA LYS A 19 -9.52 -13.28 -14.50
C LYS A 19 -10.86 -12.57 -14.33
N ASP A 20 -11.59 -12.93 -13.28
CA ASP A 20 -12.82 -12.27 -12.87
C ASP A 20 -12.54 -10.78 -12.58
N PRO A 21 -13.20 -9.83 -13.27
CA PRO A 21 -13.01 -8.39 -13.06
C PRO A 21 -13.43 -7.91 -11.67
N TYR A 22 -14.21 -8.70 -10.92
CA TYR A 22 -14.62 -8.41 -9.55
C TYR A 22 -13.67 -9.00 -8.50
N ILE A 23 -12.72 -9.86 -8.90
CA ILE A 23 -11.72 -10.44 -8.00
C ILE A 23 -10.40 -9.71 -8.20
N CYS A 24 -10.09 -8.82 -7.25
CA CYS A 24 -8.79 -8.17 -7.17
C CYS A 24 -7.77 -9.14 -6.53
N GLY A 25 -6.62 -9.35 -7.18
CA GLY A 25 -5.52 -10.16 -6.65
C GLY A 25 -5.32 -11.51 -7.36
N HIS A 26 -4.39 -12.32 -6.84
CA HIS A 26 -4.17 -13.69 -7.32
C HIS A 26 -5.21 -14.61 -6.66
N PRO A 27 -5.83 -15.56 -7.39
CA PRO A 27 -6.78 -16.51 -6.81
C PRO A 27 -6.11 -17.49 -5.82
N THR A 28 -4.79 -17.67 -5.91
CA THR A 28 -4.02 -18.61 -5.10
C THR A 28 -3.21 -17.88 -4.04
N CYS A 29 -3.18 -18.46 -2.84
CA CYS A 29 -2.49 -17.91 -1.67
C CYS A 29 -1.39 -18.88 -1.25
N ALA A 30 -0.16 -18.64 -1.73
CA ALA A 30 1.00 -19.38 -1.26
C ALA A 30 1.55 -18.74 0.02
N PRO A 31 2.03 -19.51 1.00
CA PRO A 31 2.70 -18.96 2.17
C PRO A 31 3.97 -18.22 1.74
N SER A 32 4.16 -17.01 2.30
CA SER A 32 5.37 -16.23 2.05
C SER A 32 6.56 -16.75 2.87
N GLU A 33 7.72 -16.91 2.24
CA GLU A 33 8.96 -17.25 2.97
C GLU A 33 9.53 -16.05 3.75
N LYS A 34 9.24 -14.83 3.27
CA LYS A 34 9.75 -13.58 3.82
C LYS A 34 8.94 -13.11 5.03
N PHE A 35 7.61 -13.27 4.96
CA PHE A 35 6.69 -12.77 5.97
C PHE A 35 6.08 -13.93 6.77
N ARG A 36 6.65 -14.17 7.96
CA ARG A 36 6.24 -15.27 8.85
C ARG A 36 5.18 -14.84 9.87
N TYR A 37 4.13 -14.18 9.40
CA TYR A 37 3.02 -13.79 10.25
C TYR A 37 2.05 -14.96 10.45
N LEU A 38 1.51 -15.06 11.67
CA LEU A 38 0.57 -16.09 12.07
C LEU A 38 -0.85 -15.50 12.03
N THR A 39 -1.77 -16.20 11.37
CA THR A 39 -3.18 -15.80 11.26
C THR A 39 -3.93 -15.62 12.59
N PRO A 40 -3.65 -16.37 13.68
CA PRO A 40 -4.33 -16.14 14.96
C PRO A 40 -3.75 -14.96 15.76
N ILE A 41 -2.68 -14.32 15.31
CA ILE A 41 -2.00 -13.25 16.06
C ILE A 41 -2.38 -11.89 15.48
N ILE A 42 -2.75 -10.97 16.36
CA ILE A 42 -2.88 -9.54 16.05
C ILE A 42 -1.57 -8.87 16.43
N TYR A 43 -0.98 -8.18 15.46
CA TYR A 43 0.30 -7.49 15.66
C TYR A 43 0.07 -6.00 15.82
N HIS A 44 0.62 -5.42 16.88
CA HIS A 44 0.54 -3.99 17.15
C HIS A 44 1.92 -3.35 16.96
N TYR A 45 1.98 -2.31 16.14
CA TYR A 45 3.20 -1.57 15.86
C TYR A 45 3.01 -0.08 16.10
N GLU A 46 4.10 0.60 16.44
CA GLU A 46 4.18 2.06 16.39
C GLU A 46 4.92 2.45 15.12
N TYR A 47 4.23 3.15 14.21
CA TYR A 47 4.82 3.68 12.99
C TYR A 47 5.21 5.14 13.21
N LYS A 48 6.48 5.46 12.91
CA LYS A 48 7.04 6.81 12.98
C LYS A 48 7.80 7.06 11.69
N THR A 49 7.42 8.11 10.98
CA THR A 49 8.13 8.56 9.79
C THR A 49 8.33 10.06 9.84
N LYS A 50 9.49 10.50 9.37
CA LYS A 50 9.89 11.89 9.30
C LYS A 50 10.32 12.17 7.87
N VAL A 51 9.55 12.99 7.18
CA VAL A 51 9.81 13.37 5.79
C VAL A 51 10.44 14.74 5.79
N GLU A 52 11.58 14.87 5.12
CA GLU A 52 12.41 16.05 5.17
C GLU A 52 12.82 16.44 3.76
N THR A 53 12.55 17.68 3.36
CA THR A 53 13.01 18.22 2.08
C THR A 53 13.91 19.44 2.32
N TYR A 54 15.09 19.42 1.71
CA TYR A 54 16.07 20.51 1.80
C TYR A 54 16.89 20.58 0.52
N PHE A 55 17.40 21.76 0.22
CA PHE A 55 18.39 21.94 -0.85
C PHE A 55 19.80 21.71 -0.30
N ALA A 56 20.60 20.89 -0.99
CA ALA A 56 22.00 20.69 -0.63
C ALA A 56 22.74 22.04 -0.63
N GLY A 57 23.31 22.43 0.52
CA GLY A 57 23.98 23.71 0.71
C GLY A 57 23.13 24.82 1.33
N SER A 58 21.82 24.62 1.54
CA SER A 58 20.98 25.50 2.35
C SER A 58 20.76 24.87 3.71
N SER A 59 21.54 25.25 4.72
CA SER A 59 21.45 24.65 6.06
C SER A 59 20.15 24.97 6.80
N ASN A 60 19.48 26.07 6.43
CA ASN A 60 18.40 26.65 7.25
C ASN A 60 17.01 26.56 6.60
N ASN A 61 16.92 26.29 5.29
CA ASN A 61 15.64 26.19 4.60
C ASN A 61 15.29 24.72 4.38
N ARG A 62 14.44 24.23 5.28
CA ARG A 62 13.97 22.86 5.30
C ARG A 62 12.47 22.85 5.48
N SER A 63 11.81 21.88 4.86
CA SER A 63 10.40 21.57 5.13
C SER A 63 10.36 20.15 5.69
N THR A 64 9.68 19.99 6.82
CA THR A 64 9.64 18.74 7.59
C THR A 64 8.18 18.39 7.89
N LEU A 65 7.85 17.11 7.73
CA LEU A 65 6.57 16.53 8.09
C LEU A 65 6.80 15.26 8.90
N ASP A 66 6.36 15.29 10.15
CA ASP A 66 6.41 14.15 11.06
C ASP A 66 5.04 13.47 11.13
N VAL A 67 5.02 12.16 10.87
CA VAL A 67 3.80 11.34 10.95
C VAL A 67 4.05 10.20 11.93
N LYS A 68 3.14 10.06 12.89
CA LYS A 68 3.14 8.95 13.86
C LYS A 68 1.76 8.31 13.90
N ALA A 69 1.70 6.99 13.98
CA ALA A 69 0.46 6.22 14.04
C ALA A 69 0.66 4.91 14.81
N ARG A 70 -0.42 4.39 15.40
CA ARG A 70 -0.51 3.00 15.85
C ARG A 70 -1.07 2.14 14.72
N VAL A 71 -0.36 1.09 14.37
CA VAL A 71 -0.72 0.16 13.29
C VAL A 71 -1.13 -1.17 13.91
N THR A 72 -2.31 -1.66 13.55
CA THR A 72 -2.76 -3.01 13.87
C THR A 72 -2.78 -3.84 12.59
N LEU A 73 -2.06 -4.96 12.59
CA LEU A 73 -2.05 -5.91 11.50
C LEU A 73 -2.75 -7.21 11.93
N GLN A 74 -3.69 -7.66 11.11
CA GLN A 74 -4.37 -8.94 11.27
C GLN A 74 -4.28 -9.74 9.97
N PHE A 75 -3.77 -10.97 10.03
CA PHE A 75 -3.60 -11.81 8.86
C PHE A 75 -4.79 -12.77 8.72
N ILE A 76 -5.62 -12.55 7.71
CA ILE A 76 -6.80 -13.40 7.44
C ILE A 76 -6.43 -14.64 6.61
N LYS A 77 -5.33 -14.59 5.85
CA LYS A 77 -4.73 -15.73 5.14
C LYS A 77 -3.20 -15.64 5.15
N PRO A 78 -2.46 -16.70 4.79
CA PRO A 78 -0.99 -16.69 4.74
C PRO A 78 -0.35 -15.64 3.81
N CYS A 79 -1.11 -15.07 2.89
CA CYS A 79 -0.69 -14.09 1.89
C CYS A 79 -1.54 -12.81 1.93
N GLU A 80 -2.39 -12.64 2.95
CA GLU A 80 -3.40 -11.58 2.97
C GLU A 80 -3.63 -11.07 4.39
N GLY A 81 -3.66 -9.75 4.54
CA GLY A 81 -3.84 -9.08 5.81
C GLY A 81 -4.71 -7.84 5.73
N LEU A 82 -5.14 -7.41 6.91
CA LEU A 82 -5.80 -6.14 7.17
C LEU A 82 -4.85 -5.27 7.97
N LEU A 83 -4.77 -3.99 7.58
CA LEU A 83 -4.02 -2.96 8.26
C LEU A 83 -4.99 -1.88 8.71
N GLN A 84 -4.99 -1.60 10.01
CA GLN A 84 -5.76 -0.52 10.61
C GLN A 84 -4.82 0.51 11.21
N LEU A 85 -5.12 1.79 10.98
CA LEU A 85 -4.40 2.91 11.58
C LEU A 85 -5.24 3.55 12.68
N SER A 86 -4.60 3.83 13.80
CA SER A 86 -5.19 4.52 14.96
C SER A 86 -4.22 5.54 15.52
N ASP A 87 -4.73 6.52 16.25
CA ASP A 87 -3.94 7.56 16.92
C ASP A 87 -2.93 8.24 15.99
N VAL A 88 -3.40 8.61 14.81
CA VAL A 88 -2.56 9.27 13.82
C VAL A 88 -2.34 10.72 14.22
N THR A 89 -1.07 11.10 14.33
CA THR A 89 -0.62 12.46 14.58
C THR A 89 0.22 12.93 13.42
N LEU A 90 -0.05 14.13 12.93
CA LEU A 90 0.66 14.78 11.85
C LEU A 90 1.16 16.13 12.36
N ILE A 91 2.48 16.33 12.30
CA ILE A 91 3.14 17.55 12.78
C ILE A 91 3.92 18.12 11.59
N ASP A 92 3.54 19.30 11.14
CA ASP A 92 4.27 20.05 10.12
C ASP A 92 5.24 21.02 10.78
N GLN A 93 6.31 21.39 10.09
CA GLN A 93 7.24 22.43 10.51
C GLN A 93 6.61 23.83 10.49
N ASP A 94 5.63 24.07 9.62
CA ASP A 94 4.87 25.30 9.55
C ASP A 94 3.80 25.33 10.66
N GLU A 95 3.97 26.23 11.63
CA GLU A 95 3.01 26.43 12.73
C GLU A 95 1.62 26.85 12.22
N ASN A 96 1.53 27.39 11.00
CA ASN A 96 0.27 27.80 10.38
C ASN A 96 -0.31 26.74 9.43
N TYR A 97 0.13 25.48 9.56
CA TYR A 97 -0.44 24.38 8.79
C TYR A 97 -1.96 24.28 9.03
N PRO A 98 -2.79 24.20 7.97
CA PRO A 98 -4.24 24.17 8.14
C PRO A 98 -4.71 22.95 8.93
N VAL A 99 -5.13 23.16 10.18
CA VAL A 99 -5.61 22.10 11.09
C VAL A 99 -6.73 21.27 10.46
N GLU A 100 -7.68 21.93 9.79
CA GLU A 100 -8.79 21.24 9.10
C GLU A 100 -8.32 20.22 8.05
N ARG A 101 -7.18 20.49 7.38
CA ARG A 101 -6.62 19.56 6.38
C ARG A 101 -6.02 18.35 7.06
N ALA A 102 -5.29 18.55 8.16
CA ALA A 102 -4.73 17.46 8.95
C ALA A 102 -5.84 16.56 9.50
N GLU A 103 -6.90 17.15 10.07
CA GLU A 103 -8.04 16.42 10.62
C GLU A 103 -8.78 15.60 9.57
N LYS A 104 -9.05 16.17 8.39
CA LYS A 104 -9.68 15.44 7.27
C LYS A 104 -8.82 14.26 6.83
N PHE A 105 -7.51 14.44 6.75
CA PHE A 105 -6.59 13.36 6.39
C PHE A 105 -6.57 12.26 7.47
N ILE A 106 -6.40 12.63 8.74
CA ILE A 106 -6.40 11.72 9.89
C ILE A 106 -7.71 10.93 9.94
N HIS A 107 -8.84 11.59 9.72
CA HIS A 107 -10.13 10.95 9.68
C HIS A 107 -10.22 9.95 8.51
N ALA A 108 -9.83 10.34 7.31
CA ALA A 108 -9.92 9.49 6.13
C ALA A 108 -9.08 8.20 6.24
N ILE A 109 -7.87 8.28 6.81
CA ILE A 109 -6.97 7.13 6.96
C ILE A 109 -7.32 6.22 8.14
N GLY A 110 -8.04 6.74 9.15
CA GLY A 110 -8.50 5.96 10.30
C GLY A 110 -9.88 5.32 10.10
N LEU A 111 -10.63 5.75 9.08
CA LEU A 111 -12.02 5.32 8.87
C LEU A 111 -12.14 3.89 8.33
N PHE A 112 -11.16 3.43 7.55
CA PHE A 112 -11.25 2.16 6.82
C PHE A 112 -10.03 1.27 7.05
N ASP A 113 -10.29 -0.03 7.17
CA ASP A 113 -9.25 -1.05 7.16
C ASP A 113 -8.69 -1.23 5.75
N LEU A 114 -7.36 -1.17 5.63
CA LEU A 114 -6.67 -1.41 4.39
C LEU A 114 -6.37 -2.90 4.23
N ARG A 115 -7.04 -3.55 3.28
CA ARG A 115 -6.76 -4.93 2.90
C ARG A 115 -5.61 -4.98 1.91
N PHE A 116 -4.60 -5.80 2.18
CA PHE A 116 -3.43 -5.97 1.32
C PHE A 116 -3.08 -7.44 1.13
N ALA A 117 -2.52 -7.75 -0.04
CA ALA A 117 -1.96 -9.05 -0.38
C ALA A 117 -0.43 -8.97 -0.46
N PHE A 118 0.26 -10.03 -0.07
CA PHE A 118 1.72 -10.14 -0.10
C PHE A 118 2.14 -11.54 -0.55
N HIS A 119 3.31 -11.65 -1.17
CA HIS A 119 3.88 -12.91 -1.70
C HIS A 119 5.30 -13.11 -1.18
#